data_AF-A0A9D1RHP3-F1
#
_entry.id   AF-A0A9D1RHP3-F1
#
_cell.length_a   1.000
_cell.length_b   1.000
_cell.length_c   1.000
_cell.angle_alpha   90.00
_cell.angle_beta   90.00
_cell.angle_gamma   90.00
#
_symmetry.space_group_name_H-M   'P 1'
#
loop_
_entity.id
_entity.type
_entity.pdbx_description
1 polymer ?
#
loop_
_entity_poly.entity_id
_entity_poly.type
_entity_poly.pdbx_seq_one_letter_code
_entity_poly.pdbx_strand_id
1 'polypeptide(L)'
;MRRTISCALLAGVLLLTASCGSIKTMQKKHDTVRYQISPNPMEVHGDKVIVTINGNIPEKYFQKNAVVYLQPVLRWETGEVILSPMNLKGAKVEGNGKTIEKKSGGRFVYKDTVAYRQGMESAKLFLDPIAYKADKVNEANATWSEALENEGAIRLGNVKIAEGVNSTSNRVDIRGDLSIAPSNYTVSTDEIMRTDIYFTVNMYNLNWNNKLNKQMDAKKSYESMKSYIVNNQIPRQIFVNAWASPEGEETFNIGLSKRRAETTVALVDKMLTEALTERAKAENIKKADIKKYVDLAKQDVVITSNAKGEDWENFIRLVEGSSLKEKNTVINVVKSQPDKVRREQEIRNMSVVFAQIEEEILPTLRRGEIAFNFSGVQKTEQEIAKMAISNPDNLTFDELMYAATLTHNYANKLQIYTAATERFGSEWAGWNNAGAVALYLNQLDDSKRFLETADKLSPNNGMILANLSLLSLAFKDVEAADQY
;
A
#
# COMPACT_ATOMS: atom_id res chain seq x y z
N MET A 1 74.70 -24.00 -100.20
CA MET A 1 73.52 -24.18 -101.07
C MET A 1 72.25 -24.06 -100.22
N ARG A 2 71.24 -23.41 -100.79
CA ARG A 2 69.86 -23.11 -100.37
C ARG A 2 69.16 -23.94 -99.26
N ARG A 3 68.32 -23.21 -98.49
CA ARG A 3 66.91 -23.52 -98.03
C ARG A 3 66.74 -24.51 -96.87
N THR A 4 65.73 -24.48 -95.98
CA THR A 4 64.74 -23.53 -95.42
C THR A 4 64.04 -24.27 -94.26
N ILE A 5 63.74 -23.57 -93.15
CA ILE A 5 62.57 -23.64 -92.23
C ILE A 5 61.97 -25.02 -91.85
N SER A 6 61.88 -25.33 -90.54
CA SER A 6 60.60 -25.54 -89.82
C SER A 6 60.76 -25.79 -88.31
N CYS A 7 59.89 -25.11 -87.54
CA CYS A 7 59.65 -25.22 -86.11
C CYS A 7 59.16 -26.61 -85.67
N ALA A 8 59.49 -27.01 -84.44
CA ALA A 8 58.59 -27.78 -83.59
C ALA A 8 58.92 -27.53 -82.09
N LEU A 9 58.01 -26.83 -81.42
CA LEU A 9 57.85 -26.84 -79.96
C LEU A 9 57.55 -28.27 -79.48
N LEU A 10 58.10 -28.65 -78.32
CA LEU A 10 57.53 -29.72 -77.50
C LEU A 10 57.44 -29.23 -76.05
N ALA A 11 56.18 -29.03 -75.64
CA ALA A 11 55.74 -28.46 -74.39
C ALA A 11 55.83 -29.48 -73.25
N GLY A 12 56.32 -29.04 -72.09
CA GLY A 12 56.17 -29.75 -70.83
C GLY A 12 54.74 -29.65 -70.30
N VAL A 13 54.11 -30.79 -70.03
CA VAL A 13 52.85 -30.84 -69.29
C VAL A 13 53.19 -30.86 -67.80
N LEU A 14 53.17 -29.68 -67.16
CA LEU A 14 53.04 -29.60 -65.71
C LEU A 14 51.56 -29.83 -65.36
N LEU A 15 51.26 -31.02 -64.82
CA LEU A 15 50.01 -31.32 -64.14
C LEU A 15 49.92 -30.47 -62.85
N LEU A 16 49.38 -29.26 -62.96
CA LEU A 16 48.84 -28.54 -61.82
C LEU A 16 47.57 -29.26 -61.36
N THR A 17 47.69 -30.14 -60.37
CA THR A 17 46.52 -30.69 -59.67
C THR A 17 45.81 -29.55 -58.95
N ALA A 18 44.83 -28.94 -59.61
CA ALA A 18 43.86 -28.07 -58.98
C ALA A 18 43.15 -28.89 -57.89
N SER A 19 43.54 -28.67 -56.63
CA SER A 19 42.89 -29.30 -55.46
C SER A 19 41.41 -28.94 -55.48
N CYS A 20 40.59 -29.89 -55.93
CA CYS A 20 39.14 -29.83 -55.79
C CYS A 20 38.83 -29.87 -54.28
N GLY A 21 38.60 -28.70 -53.68
CA GLY A 21 38.40 -28.55 -52.24
C GLY A 21 37.41 -29.56 -51.66
N SER A 22 37.79 -30.22 -50.57
CA SER A 22 36.94 -31.16 -49.83
C SER A 22 36.23 -30.46 -48.67
N ILE A 23 35.22 -31.10 -48.08
CA ILE A 23 34.56 -30.63 -46.85
C ILE A 23 35.56 -30.46 -45.69
N LYS A 24 36.68 -31.21 -45.68
CA LYS A 24 37.78 -31.04 -44.72
C LYS A 24 38.42 -29.64 -44.80
N THR A 25 38.43 -29.02 -45.98
CA THR A 25 38.87 -27.62 -46.13
C THR A 25 37.89 -26.64 -45.49
N MET A 26 36.59 -26.95 -45.49
CA MET A 26 35.58 -26.12 -44.78
C MET A 26 35.82 -26.17 -43.27
N GLN A 27 36.03 -27.36 -42.71
CA GLN A 27 36.35 -27.52 -41.27
C GLN A 27 37.60 -26.72 -40.88
N LYS A 28 38.70 -26.85 -41.63
CA LYS A 28 39.96 -26.13 -41.35
C LYS A 28 39.85 -24.61 -41.42
N LYS A 29 38.87 -24.08 -42.16
CA LYS A 29 38.65 -22.65 -42.37
C LYS A 29 37.37 -22.16 -41.72
N HIS A 30 36.79 -22.93 -40.79
CA HIS A 30 35.51 -22.60 -40.21
C HIS A 30 35.55 -21.27 -39.42
N ASP A 31 36.72 -20.96 -38.86
CA ASP A 31 37.07 -19.68 -38.25
C ASP A 31 36.91 -18.46 -39.18
N THR A 32 36.76 -18.65 -40.49
CA THR A 32 36.48 -17.57 -41.46
C THR A 32 34.98 -17.30 -41.64
N VAL A 33 34.11 -18.20 -41.20
CA VAL A 33 32.66 -17.97 -41.15
C VAL A 33 32.35 -17.01 -40.00
N ARG A 34 31.41 -16.08 -40.23
CA ARG A 34 30.99 -15.11 -39.21
C ARG A 34 29.53 -15.34 -38.86
N TYR A 35 29.25 -15.40 -37.57
CA TYR A 35 27.91 -15.49 -37.00
C TYR A 35 27.66 -14.25 -36.16
N GLN A 36 26.52 -13.60 -36.37
CA GLN A 36 26.09 -12.45 -35.60
C GLN A 36 24.67 -12.65 -35.11
N ILE A 37 24.46 -12.48 -33.81
CA ILE A 37 23.16 -12.54 -33.16
C ILE A 37 22.53 -11.14 -33.12
N SER A 38 21.23 -11.05 -33.34
CA SER A 38 20.48 -9.79 -33.35
C SER A 38 19.08 -9.97 -32.76
N PRO A 39 18.73 -9.30 -31.65
CA PRO A 39 19.58 -8.48 -30.78
C PRO A 39 20.60 -9.32 -30.00
N ASN A 40 21.68 -8.70 -29.50
CA ASN A 40 22.70 -9.35 -28.65
C ASN A 40 22.96 -8.49 -27.39
N PRO A 41 22.59 -8.93 -26.18
CA PRO A 41 22.03 -10.25 -25.83
C PRO A 41 20.66 -10.50 -26.48
N MET A 42 20.26 -11.77 -26.60
CA MET A 42 18.93 -12.13 -27.10
C MET A 42 17.86 -11.56 -26.16
N GLU A 43 16.65 -11.32 -26.64
CA GLU A 43 15.60 -10.65 -25.85
C GLU A 43 14.36 -11.52 -25.67
N VAL A 44 13.68 -11.34 -24.54
CA VAL A 44 12.35 -11.91 -24.27
C VAL A 44 11.26 -10.97 -24.75
N HIS A 45 10.40 -11.46 -25.62
CA HIS A 45 9.21 -10.79 -26.13
C HIS A 45 8.00 -11.71 -25.94
N GLY A 46 7.04 -11.32 -25.09
CA GLY A 46 5.83 -12.10 -24.82
C GLY A 46 6.11 -13.53 -24.34
N ASP A 47 6.95 -13.68 -23.31
CA ASP A 47 7.41 -14.96 -22.74
C ASP A 47 8.20 -15.86 -23.70
N LYS A 48 8.67 -15.34 -24.84
CA LYS A 48 9.47 -16.09 -25.81
C LYS A 48 10.81 -15.42 -26.05
N VAL A 49 11.87 -16.23 -26.09
CA VAL A 49 13.19 -15.81 -26.56
C VAL A 49 13.22 -15.89 -28.07
N ILE A 50 13.47 -14.77 -28.73
CA ILE A 50 13.63 -14.71 -30.19
C ILE A 50 15.11 -14.91 -30.52
N VAL A 51 15.42 -15.94 -31.32
CA VAL A 51 16.78 -16.27 -31.74
C VAL A 51 16.93 -15.98 -33.23
N THR A 52 17.70 -14.94 -33.57
CA THR A 52 18.05 -14.64 -34.97
C THR A 52 19.56 -14.70 -35.17
N ILE A 53 20.01 -15.61 -36.04
CA ILE A 53 21.43 -15.78 -36.39
C ILE A 53 21.64 -15.31 -37.83
N ASN A 54 22.46 -14.28 -38.00
CA ASN A 54 22.92 -13.81 -39.30
C ASN A 54 24.29 -14.45 -39.58
N GLY A 55 24.33 -15.36 -40.56
CA GLY A 55 25.57 -16.02 -40.97
C GLY A 55 26.12 -15.44 -42.26
N ASN A 56 27.43 -15.20 -42.29
CA ASN A 56 28.17 -14.77 -43.47
C ASN A 56 29.23 -15.82 -43.83
N ILE A 57 29.05 -16.45 -44.98
CA ILE A 57 29.93 -17.48 -45.53
C ILE A 57 30.87 -16.82 -46.55
N PRO A 58 32.20 -16.91 -46.38
CA PRO A 58 33.15 -16.26 -47.27
C PRO A 58 33.22 -16.92 -48.65
N GLU A 59 33.74 -16.17 -49.62
CA GLU A 59 34.03 -16.67 -50.96
C GLU A 59 34.94 -17.91 -50.91
N LYS A 60 34.75 -18.83 -51.86
CA LYS A 60 35.55 -20.06 -52.06
C LYS A 60 35.51 -21.05 -50.89
N TYR A 61 34.71 -20.81 -49.85
CA TYR A 61 34.56 -21.68 -48.69
C TYR A 61 33.66 -22.89 -48.96
N PHE A 62 32.41 -22.66 -49.35
CA PHE A 62 31.37 -23.68 -49.39
C PHE A 62 31.54 -24.64 -50.57
N GLN A 63 31.52 -25.96 -50.36
CA GLN A 63 31.68 -26.92 -51.47
C GLN A 63 30.37 -27.14 -52.25
N LYS A 64 30.48 -27.28 -53.57
CA LYS A 64 29.30 -27.36 -54.47
C LYS A 64 28.38 -28.55 -54.19
N ASN A 65 28.92 -29.68 -53.71
CA ASN A 65 28.17 -30.91 -53.40
C ASN A 65 28.06 -31.15 -51.88
N ALA A 66 28.19 -30.10 -51.06
CA ALA A 66 28.10 -30.23 -49.61
C ALA A 66 26.74 -29.79 -49.09
N VAL A 67 26.31 -30.44 -48.01
CA VAL A 67 25.25 -29.96 -47.12
C VAL A 67 25.91 -29.57 -45.80
N VAL A 68 25.46 -28.47 -45.22
CA VAL A 68 25.79 -28.07 -43.86
C VAL A 68 24.52 -28.00 -43.04
N TYR A 69 24.41 -28.89 -42.07
CA TYR A 69 23.32 -28.94 -41.10
C TYR A 69 23.63 -28.02 -39.92
N LEU A 70 22.72 -27.10 -39.61
CA LEU A 70 22.79 -26.15 -38.51
C LEU A 70 21.69 -26.45 -37.51
N GLN A 71 22.06 -26.72 -36.26
CA GLN A 71 21.10 -26.83 -35.16
C GLN A 71 21.67 -26.11 -33.93
N PRO A 72 21.22 -24.88 -33.66
CA PRO A 72 21.65 -24.16 -32.48
C PRO A 72 21.14 -24.82 -31.20
N VAL A 73 21.90 -24.69 -30.12
CA VAL A 73 21.50 -25.16 -28.79
C VAL A 73 21.69 -24.02 -27.79
N LEU A 74 20.62 -23.66 -27.08
CA LEU A 74 20.64 -22.68 -26.02
C LEU A 74 20.82 -23.42 -24.68
N ARG A 75 21.91 -23.15 -23.95
CA ARG A 75 22.27 -23.86 -22.72
C ARG A 75 22.48 -22.91 -21.56
N TRP A 76 22.00 -23.27 -20.38
CA TRP A 76 22.27 -22.60 -19.11
C TRP A 76 22.57 -23.66 -18.04
N GLU A 77 22.85 -23.24 -16.80
CA GLU A 77 23.33 -24.15 -15.74
C GLU A 77 22.42 -25.34 -15.47
N THR A 78 21.10 -25.12 -15.49
CA THR A 78 20.10 -26.11 -15.10
C THR A 78 19.36 -26.75 -16.27
N GLY A 79 19.70 -26.40 -17.52
CA GLY A 79 19.00 -26.97 -18.68
C GLY A 79 19.50 -26.52 -20.04
N GLU A 80 18.90 -27.13 -21.07
CA GLU A 80 19.13 -26.77 -22.46
C GLU A 80 17.85 -26.85 -23.29
N VAL A 81 17.82 -26.11 -24.39
CA VAL A 81 16.82 -26.22 -25.46
C VAL A 81 17.56 -26.38 -26.79
N ILE A 82 17.22 -27.44 -27.51
CA ILE A 82 17.67 -27.69 -28.88
C ILE A 82 16.69 -26.97 -29.82
N LEU A 83 17.19 -26.11 -30.69
CA LEU A 83 16.36 -25.34 -31.61
C LEU A 83 16.10 -26.12 -32.91
N SER A 84 15.19 -25.62 -33.72
CA SER A 84 14.84 -26.22 -35.02
C SER A 84 16.05 -26.21 -35.97
N PRO A 85 16.27 -27.25 -36.78
CA PRO A 85 17.41 -27.28 -37.68
C PRO A 85 17.21 -26.43 -38.94
N MET A 86 18.32 -26.08 -39.58
CA MET A 86 18.36 -25.44 -40.90
C MET A 86 19.49 -26.03 -41.74
N ASN A 87 19.20 -26.34 -43.00
CA ASN A 87 20.21 -26.81 -43.96
C ASN A 87 20.70 -25.68 -44.86
N LEU A 88 22.02 -25.54 -44.98
CA LEU A 88 22.67 -24.86 -46.08
C LEU A 88 23.14 -25.89 -47.10
N LYS A 89 23.07 -25.58 -48.39
CA LYS A 89 23.43 -26.53 -49.44
C LYS A 89 24.27 -25.89 -50.53
N GLY A 90 25.13 -26.68 -51.14
CA GLY A 90 25.93 -26.25 -52.28
C GLY A 90 25.10 -26.21 -53.57
N ALA A 91 25.57 -25.47 -54.57
CA ALA A 91 24.86 -25.27 -55.84
C ALA A 91 24.53 -26.54 -56.63
N LYS A 92 25.20 -27.67 -56.36
CA LYS A 92 24.95 -28.97 -57.01
C LYS A 92 24.11 -29.92 -56.17
N VAL A 93 23.60 -29.47 -55.02
CA VAL A 93 22.75 -30.29 -54.14
C VAL A 93 21.29 -29.90 -54.34
N GLU A 94 20.44 -30.88 -54.63
CA GLU A 94 19.00 -30.69 -54.77
C GLU A 94 18.28 -30.70 -53.40
N GLY A 95 17.00 -30.32 -53.36
CA GLY A 95 16.19 -30.36 -52.14
C GLY A 95 16.17 -29.06 -51.31
N ASN A 96 15.55 -29.12 -50.13
CA ASN A 96 15.21 -27.96 -49.30
C ASN A 96 16.40 -27.50 -48.44
N GLY A 97 16.91 -26.31 -48.72
CA GLY A 97 18.00 -25.68 -47.97
C GLY A 97 18.46 -24.39 -48.64
N LYS A 98 19.10 -23.50 -47.86
CA LYS A 98 19.63 -22.25 -48.41
C LYS A 98 20.86 -22.53 -49.27
N THR A 99 20.76 -22.28 -50.57
CA THR A 99 21.90 -22.43 -51.48
C THR A 99 23.00 -21.41 -51.18
N ILE A 100 24.25 -21.89 -51.05
CA ILE A 100 25.46 -21.08 -50.90
C ILE A 100 26.41 -21.39 -52.06
N GLU A 101 26.78 -20.34 -52.80
CA GLU A 101 27.65 -20.47 -53.96
C GLU A 101 29.11 -20.57 -53.54
N LYS A 102 29.85 -21.53 -54.12
CA LYS A 102 31.29 -21.66 -53.83
C LYS A 102 32.04 -20.40 -54.23
N LYS A 103 31.73 -19.79 -55.37
CA LYS A 103 32.54 -18.67 -55.90
C LYS A 103 32.38 -17.41 -55.06
N SER A 104 31.13 -17.00 -54.79
CA SER A 104 30.79 -15.74 -54.13
C SER A 104 30.51 -15.87 -52.63
N GLY A 105 30.48 -17.08 -52.07
CA GLY A 105 29.99 -17.28 -50.71
C GLY A 105 28.51 -16.97 -50.61
N GLY A 106 28.07 -16.47 -49.45
CA GLY A 106 26.68 -16.05 -49.27
C GLY A 106 26.31 -15.72 -47.83
N ARG A 107 25.09 -15.22 -47.66
CA ARG A 107 24.50 -14.93 -46.36
C ARG A 107 23.30 -15.83 -46.10
N PHE A 108 23.06 -16.15 -44.84
CA PHE A 108 21.84 -16.81 -44.39
C PHE A 108 21.32 -16.14 -43.12
N VAL A 109 20.00 -16.21 -42.94
CA VAL A 109 19.32 -15.78 -41.73
C VAL A 109 18.58 -16.99 -41.19
N TYR A 110 18.89 -17.34 -39.95
CA TYR A 110 18.17 -18.32 -39.16
C TYR A 110 17.26 -17.59 -38.17
N LYS A 111 16.03 -18.06 -38.00
CA LYS A 111 15.09 -17.54 -37.00
C LYS A 111 14.39 -18.69 -36.31
N ASP A 112 14.32 -18.63 -34.99
CA ASP A 112 13.49 -19.51 -34.17
C ASP A 112 13.01 -18.78 -32.92
N THR A 113 12.02 -19.33 -32.24
CA THR A 113 11.47 -18.81 -30.99
C THR A 113 11.30 -19.95 -30.00
N VAL A 114 11.74 -19.75 -28.76
CA VAL A 114 11.58 -20.73 -27.68
C VAL A 114 10.91 -20.08 -26.48
N ALA A 115 10.11 -20.84 -25.73
CA ALA A 115 9.52 -20.33 -24.49
C ALA A 115 10.64 -20.01 -23.48
N TYR A 116 10.55 -18.84 -22.85
CA TYR A 116 11.48 -18.44 -21.80
C TYR A 116 11.35 -19.36 -20.58
N ARG A 117 12.48 -19.68 -19.96
CA ARG A 117 12.55 -20.42 -18.70
C ARG A 117 13.51 -19.70 -17.76
N GLN A 118 13.22 -19.74 -16.47
CA GLN A 118 14.12 -19.20 -15.45
C GLN A 118 15.51 -19.86 -15.55
N GLY A 119 16.57 -19.06 -15.44
CA GLY A 119 17.96 -19.48 -15.68
C GLY A 119 18.48 -19.06 -17.06
N MET A 120 17.59 -18.83 -18.03
CA MET A 120 17.99 -18.44 -19.39
C MET A 120 18.68 -17.06 -19.46
N GLU A 121 18.54 -16.22 -18.44
CA GLU A 121 19.29 -14.97 -18.30
C GLU A 121 20.82 -15.18 -18.37
N SER A 122 21.31 -16.36 -17.98
CA SER A 122 22.71 -16.79 -18.05
C SER A 122 23.03 -17.68 -19.25
N ALA A 123 22.06 -17.89 -20.15
CA ALA A 123 22.19 -18.86 -21.23
C ALA A 123 23.25 -18.46 -22.26
N LYS A 124 23.86 -19.48 -22.86
CA LYS A 124 24.84 -19.38 -23.93
C LYS A 124 24.30 -20.11 -25.14
N LEU A 125 24.32 -19.46 -26.29
CA LEU A 125 23.90 -20.05 -27.55
C LEU A 125 25.13 -20.66 -28.24
N PHE A 126 25.05 -21.94 -28.54
CA PHE A 126 26.09 -22.69 -29.23
C PHE A 126 25.63 -23.15 -30.60
N LEU A 127 26.57 -23.25 -31.52
CA LEU A 127 26.35 -23.84 -32.84
C LEU A 127 27.51 -24.78 -33.15
N ASP A 128 27.19 -26.00 -33.59
CA ASP A 128 28.16 -27.01 -33.97
C ASP A 128 27.76 -27.65 -35.31
N PRO A 129 28.06 -26.97 -36.43
CA PRO A 129 27.60 -27.39 -37.74
C PRO A 129 28.17 -28.73 -38.18
N ILE A 130 27.36 -29.57 -38.81
CA ILE A 130 27.81 -30.80 -39.45
C ILE A 130 27.84 -30.60 -40.96
N ALA A 131 28.95 -30.96 -41.61
CA ALA A 131 29.06 -30.94 -43.05
C ALA A 131 29.25 -32.36 -43.60
N TYR A 132 28.53 -32.68 -44.68
CA TYR A 132 28.68 -33.94 -45.41
C TYR A 132 28.47 -33.71 -46.91
N LYS A 133 28.86 -34.68 -47.73
CA LYS A 133 28.59 -34.65 -49.17
C LYS A 133 27.27 -35.37 -49.44
N ALA A 134 26.42 -34.78 -50.26
CA ALA A 134 25.20 -35.41 -50.73
C ALA A 134 24.76 -34.78 -52.06
N ASP A 135 24.03 -35.55 -52.86
CA ASP A 135 23.41 -35.04 -54.09
C ASP A 135 22.04 -34.40 -53.81
N LYS A 136 21.41 -34.76 -52.69
CA LYS A 136 20.15 -34.19 -52.19
C LYS A 136 20.25 -33.88 -50.70
N VAL A 137 19.55 -32.85 -50.24
CA VAL A 137 19.35 -32.61 -48.81
C VAL A 137 18.35 -33.65 -48.29
N ASN A 138 18.75 -34.46 -47.30
CA ASN A 138 17.82 -35.34 -46.58
C ASN A 138 16.81 -34.48 -45.81
N GLU A 139 15.54 -34.88 -45.83
CA GLU A 139 14.37 -34.05 -45.53
C GLU A 139 14.44 -33.29 -44.19
N ALA A 140 13.61 -32.24 -44.08
CA ALA A 140 13.70 -31.11 -43.16
C ALA A 140 13.71 -31.39 -41.64
N ASN A 141 13.74 -32.66 -41.21
CA ASN A 141 13.65 -33.10 -39.81
C ASN A 141 14.80 -34.01 -39.36
N ALA A 142 15.87 -34.17 -40.16
CA ALA A 142 17.04 -34.92 -39.70
C ALA A 142 17.51 -34.38 -38.33
N THR A 143 17.76 -35.28 -37.40
CA THR A 143 18.35 -34.98 -36.10
C THR A 143 19.85 -34.74 -36.25
N TRP A 144 20.47 -34.14 -35.24
CA TRP A 144 21.92 -33.96 -35.22
C TRP A 144 22.69 -35.29 -35.36
N SER A 145 22.18 -36.39 -34.77
CA SER A 145 22.80 -37.73 -34.89
C SER A 145 22.73 -38.26 -36.32
N GLU A 146 21.55 -38.21 -36.94
CA GLU A 146 21.34 -38.67 -38.31
C GLU A 146 22.17 -37.86 -39.31
N ALA A 147 22.34 -36.56 -39.07
CA ALA A 147 23.24 -35.73 -39.89
C ALA A 147 24.71 -36.23 -39.79
N LEU A 148 25.15 -36.65 -38.60
CA LEU A 148 26.51 -37.14 -38.36
C LEU A 148 26.74 -38.56 -38.88
N GLU A 149 25.69 -39.37 -39.03
CA GLU A 149 25.77 -40.73 -39.58
C GLU A 149 25.98 -40.77 -41.11
N ASN A 150 25.81 -39.64 -41.81
CA ASN A 150 26.10 -39.56 -43.24
C ASN A 150 27.58 -39.89 -43.51
N GLU A 151 27.84 -40.60 -44.60
CA GLU A 151 29.19 -41.03 -44.95
C GLU A 151 30.15 -39.82 -45.07
N GLY A 152 31.22 -39.83 -44.29
CA GLY A 152 32.23 -38.79 -44.28
C GLY A 152 31.78 -37.46 -43.67
N ALA A 153 30.67 -37.44 -42.92
CA ALA A 153 30.24 -36.27 -42.16
C ALA A 153 31.31 -35.82 -41.16
N ILE A 154 31.45 -34.50 -41.01
CA ILE A 154 32.41 -33.89 -40.08
C ILE A 154 31.78 -32.70 -39.35
N ARG A 155 32.14 -32.52 -38.08
CA ARG A 155 31.83 -31.32 -37.30
C ARG A 155 32.75 -30.18 -37.74
N LEU A 156 32.17 -29.05 -38.13
CA LEU A 156 32.94 -27.89 -38.59
C LEU A 156 33.56 -27.10 -37.42
N GLY A 157 32.95 -27.16 -36.24
CA GLY A 157 33.46 -26.56 -35.02
C GLY A 157 32.34 -26.12 -34.09
N ASN A 158 32.54 -26.32 -32.78
CA ASN A 158 31.62 -25.84 -31.76
C ASN A 158 31.96 -24.39 -31.40
N VAL A 159 31.04 -23.47 -31.68
CA VAL A 159 31.22 -22.04 -31.43
C VAL A 159 30.13 -21.51 -30.50
N LYS A 160 30.53 -20.76 -29.47
CA LYS A 160 29.61 -19.93 -28.68
C LYS A 160 29.33 -18.66 -29.48
N ILE A 161 28.08 -18.44 -29.86
CA ILE A 161 27.68 -17.33 -30.76
C ILE A 161 26.97 -16.18 -30.05
N ALA A 162 26.40 -16.41 -28.86
CA ALA A 162 25.90 -15.38 -27.97
C ALA A 162 25.90 -15.82 -26.51
N GLU A 163 25.74 -14.85 -25.62
CA GLU A 163 25.63 -15.03 -24.17
C GLU A 163 24.62 -14.04 -23.60
N GLY A 164 23.81 -14.53 -22.67
CA GLY A 164 22.77 -13.79 -22.00
C GLY A 164 21.45 -13.72 -22.78
N VAL A 165 20.36 -13.72 -22.02
CA VAL A 165 19.02 -13.36 -22.49
C VAL A 165 18.55 -12.17 -21.64
N ASN A 166 18.27 -11.05 -22.28
CA ASN A 166 17.64 -9.92 -21.64
C ASN A 166 16.16 -10.23 -21.38
N SER A 167 15.85 -10.49 -20.12
CA SER A 167 14.50 -10.72 -19.61
C SER A 167 13.98 -9.56 -18.75
N THR A 168 14.53 -8.34 -18.88
CA THR A 168 14.04 -7.18 -18.11
C THR A 168 12.58 -6.87 -18.37
N SER A 169 12.06 -7.18 -19.55
CA SER A 169 10.63 -7.10 -19.88
C SER A 169 9.76 -7.90 -18.91
N ASN A 170 10.24 -9.05 -18.43
CA ASN A 170 9.52 -9.88 -17.46
C ASN A 170 9.62 -9.36 -16.01
N ARG A 171 10.43 -8.32 -15.76
CA ARG A 171 10.57 -7.68 -14.44
C ARG A 171 9.60 -6.51 -14.24
N VAL A 172 8.92 -6.08 -15.29
CA VAL A 172 7.89 -5.05 -15.18
C VAL A 172 6.68 -5.69 -14.50
N ASP A 173 6.40 -5.26 -13.28
CA ASP A 173 5.17 -5.65 -12.59
C ASP A 173 3.99 -4.96 -13.27
N ILE A 174 3.31 -5.68 -14.17
CA ILE A 174 2.14 -5.18 -14.90
C ILE A 174 0.99 -4.80 -13.98
N ARG A 175 1.05 -5.14 -12.68
CA ARG A 175 0.02 -4.80 -11.70
C ARG A 175 0.00 -3.31 -11.36
N GLY A 176 1.03 -2.54 -11.72
CA GLY A 176 1.10 -1.10 -11.46
C GLY A 176 0.98 -0.74 -9.97
N ASP A 177 0.81 0.55 -9.69
CA ASP A 177 0.52 1.02 -8.33
C ASP A 177 -0.99 1.00 -8.09
N LEU A 178 -1.41 0.32 -7.03
CA LEU A 178 -2.81 0.29 -6.61
C LEU A 178 -3.30 1.69 -6.24
N SER A 179 -4.44 2.11 -6.77
CA SER A 179 -5.05 3.38 -6.42
C SER A 179 -5.98 3.23 -5.22
N ILE A 180 -5.51 3.63 -4.03
CA ILE A 180 -6.23 3.48 -2.76
C ILE A 180 -6.85 4.81 -2.37
N ALA A 181 -8.18 4.84 -2.20
CA ALA A 181 -8.92 5.98 -1.68
C ALA A 181 -8.47 6.29 -0.23
N PRO A 182 -8.29 7.57 0.13
CA PRO A 182 -7.79 7.96 1.45
C PRO A 182 -8.79 7.62 2.56
N SER A 183 -8.30 7.44 3.78
CA SER A 183 -9.15 7.11 4.93
C SER A 183 -9.98 8.29 5.45
N ASN A 184 -9.69 9.53 5.02
CA ASN A 184 -10.27 10.79 5.50
C ASN A 184 -10.34 10.98 7.03
N TYR A 185 -9.77 10.05 7.79
CA TYR A 185 -9.68 10.07 9.24
C TYR A 185 -8.80 11.24 9.67
N THR A 186 -9.40 12.18 10.41
CA THR A 186 -8.70 13.29 11.02
C THR A 186 -8.76 13.13 12.54
N VAL A 187 -7.60 13.22 13.17
CA VAL A 187 -7.49 13.42 14.62
C VAL A 187 -8.06 14.81 14.88
N SER A 188 -9.34 14.89 15.22
CA SER A 188 -10.01 16.15 15.54
C SER A 188 -9.28 16.81 16.71
N THR A 189 -8.85 18.06 16.51
CA THR A 189 -8.35 18.93 17.58
C THR A 189 -9.55 19.44 18.38
N ASP A 190 -9.71 18.90 19.58
CA ASP A 190 -10.56 19.35 20.70
C ASP A 190 -11.30 20.70 20.49
N GLU A 191 -12.53 20.67 20.00
CA GLU A 191 -13.49 21.71 20.39
C GLU A 191 -14.02 21.33 21.78
N ILE A 192 -13.31 21.72 22.82
CA ILE A 192 -13.76 21.52 24.21
C ILE A 192 -14.41 22.81 24.72
N MET A 193 -15.71 22.76 25.01
CA MET A 193 -16.38 23.81 25.78
C MET A 193 -16.37 23.44 27.27
N ARG A 194 -15.91 24.35 28.13
CA ARG A 194 -15.89 24.14 29.59
C ARG A 194 -16.66 25.23 30.33
N THR A 195 -17.30 24.83 31.43
CA THR A 195 -17.82 25.76 32.42
C THR A 195 -17.76 25.15 33.81
N ASP A 196 -17.58 26.01 34.82
CA ASP A 196 -17.77 25.64 36.22
C ASP A 196 -19.12 26.14 36.73
N ILE A 197 -19.73 25.36 37.62
CA ILE A 197 -20.82 25.80 38.49
C ILE A 197 -20.34 25.72 39.94
N TYR A 198 -20.80 26.66 40.77
CA TYR A 198 -20.36 26.81 42.14
C TYR A 198 -21.48 26.49 43.14
N PHE A 199 -21.09 25.92 44.26
CA PHE A 199 -21.96 25.48 45.34
C PHE A 199 -21.72 26.31 46.61
N THR A 200 -22.78 26.48 47.39
CA THR A 200 -22.67 27.08 48.73
C THR A 200 -21.94 26.09 49.67
N VAL A 201 -21.28 26.62 50.70
CA VAL A 201 -20.61 25.82 51.74
C VAL A 201 -21.51 24.72 52.27
N ASN A 202 -20.99 23.50 52.41
CA ASN A 202 -21.70 22.30 52.88
C ASN A 202 -22.99 21.92 52.12
N MET A 203 -23.27 22.57 50.98
CA MET A 203 -24.43 22.26 50.13
C MET A 203 -23.99 21.60 48.83
N TYR A 204 -24.86 20.72 48.33
CA TYR A 204 -24.75 20.10 47.01
C TYR A 204 -25.88 20.52 46.06
N ASN A 205 -26.97 21.08 46.59
CA ASN A 205 -28.05 21.61 45.75
C ASN A 205 -27.56 22.85 45.00
N LEU A 206 -27.72 22.84 43.67
CA LEU A 206 -27.37 23.97 42.83
C LEU A 206 -28.25 25.18 43.15
N ASN A 207 -27.60 26.32 43.39
CA ASN A 207 -28.25 27.61 43.53
C ASN A 207 -27.64 28.61 42.55
N TRP A 208 -28.36 28.94 41.48
CA TRP A 208 -27.94 29.96 40.53
C TRP A 208 -27.83 31.36 41.14
N ASN A 209 -28.44 31.60 42.31
CA ASN A 209 -28.27 32.84 43.05
C ASN A 209 -26.99 32.90 43.90
N ASN A 210 -26.19 31.83 43.95
CA ASN A 210 -24.86 31.85 44.55
C ASN A 210 -24.01 32.98 43.92
N LYS A 211 -23.26 33.71 44.76
CA LYS A 211 -22.44 34.86 44.36
C LYS A 211 -21.51 34.53 43.19
N LEU A 212 -20.80 33.41 43.23
CA LEU A 212 -19.86 33.03 42.16
C LEU A 212 -20.58 32.62 40.88
N ASN A 213 -21.73 31.95 40.96
CA ASN A 213 -22.53 31.64 39.77
C ASN A 213 -23.00 32.90 39.04
N LYS A 214 -23.22 34.01 39.76
CA LYS A 214 -23.54 35.31 39.16
C LYS A 214 -22.31 36.06 38.65
N GLN A 215 -21.22 36.05 39.40
CA GLN A 215 -20.02 36.84 39.09
C GLN A 215 -19.16 36.23 37.98
N MET A 216 -19.09 34.90 37.92
CA MET A 216 -18.25 34.17 36.96
C MET A 216 -19.01 33.84 35.67
N ASP A 217 -20.17 34.45 35.44
CA ASP A 217 -21.02 34.19 34.27
C ASP A 217 -21.37 32.70 34.07
N ALA A 218 -21.34 31.88 35.14
CA ALA A 218 -21.56 30.43 35.05
C ALA A 218 -22.89 30.08 34.37
N LYS A 219 -23.95 30.85 34.68
CA LYS A 219 -25.25 30.69 34.01
C LYS A 219 -25.17 31.03 32.52
N LYS A 220 -24.46 32.09 32.15
CA LYS A 220 -24.30 32.48 30.75
C LYS A 220 -23.51 31.43 29.97
N SER A 221 -22.42 30.92 30.53
CA SER A 221 -21.63 29.84 29.94
C SER A 221 -22.45 28.55 29.77
N TYR A 222 -23.26 28.19 30.78
CA TYR A 222 -24.23 27.10 30.70
C TYR A 222 -25.22 27.30 29.54
N GLU A 223 -25.82 28.49 29.40
CA GLU A 223 -26.75 28.79 28.29
C GLU A 223 -26.02 28.83 26.93
N SER A 224 -24.77 29.28 26.86
CA SER A 224 -23.96 29.24 25.63
C SER A 224 -23.66 27.81 25.20
N MET A 225 -23.34 26.91 26.14
CA MET A 225 -23.15 25.49 25.87
C MET A 225 -24.45 24.85 25.37
N LYS A 226 -25.59 25.15 26.01
CA LYS A 226 -26.91 24.72 25.54
C LYS A 226 -27.19 25.22 24.13
N SER A 227 -26.97 26.51 23.87
CA SER A 227 -27.20 27.15 22.56
C SER A 227 -26.32 26.54 21.46
N TYR A 228 -25.08 26.16 21.78
CA TYR A 228 -24.20 25.47 20.85
C TYR A 228 -24.77 24.10 20.44
N ILE A 229 -25.32 23.34 21.40
CA ILE A 229 -26.00 22.05 21.09
C ILE A 229 -27.19 22.27 20.15
N VAL A 230 -27.97 23.32 20.40
CA VAL A 230 -29.16 23.66 19.59
C VAL A 230 -28.78 23.99 18.15
N ASN A 231 -27.76 24.81 17.94
CA ASN A 231 -27.46 25.43 16.64
C ASN A 231 -26.32 24.76 15.88
N ASN A 232 -25.50 23.94 16.54
CA ASN A 232 -24.27 23.38 15.96
C ASN A 232 -24.27 21.85 16.07
N GLN A 233 -23.57 21.28 17.04
CA GLN A 233 -23.33 19.85 17.17
C GLN A 233 -23.68 19.33 18.56
N ILE A 234 -24.02 18.04 18.65
CA ILE A 234 -24.29 17.35 19.92
C ILE A 234 -22.95 16.83 20.44
N PRO A 235 -22.59 17.03 21.73
CA PRO A 235 -21.34 16.52 22.27
C PRO A 235 -21.38 15.00 22.29
N ARG A 236 -20.35 14.35 21.78
CA ARG A 236 -20.22 12.88 21.92
C ARG A 236 -19.83 12.49 23.34
N GLN A 237 -19.12 13.38 24.03
CA GLN A 237 -18.64 13.15 25.38
C GLN A 237 -18.82 14.33 26.29
N ILE A 238 -19.13 14.02 27.54
CA ILE A 238 -19.30 14.99 28.60
C ILE A 238 -18.54 14.50 29.82
N PHE A 239 -17.62 15.32 30.32
CA PHE A 239 -16.98 15.11 31.60
C PHE A 239 -17.62 15.99 32.65
N VAL A 240 -18.01 15.37 33.76
CA VAL A 240 -18.46 16.04 34.98
C VAL A 240 -17.46 15.72 36.07
N ASN A 241 -16.77 16.73 36.59
CA ASN A 241 -15.90 16.59 37.76
C ASN A 241 -16.46 17.46 38.88
N ALA A 242 -16.51 16.97 40.11
CA ALA A 242 -16.97 17.80 41.22
C ALA A 242 -16.09 17.66 42.46
N TRP A 243 -15.94 18.78 43.17
CA TRP A 243 -15.06 18.91 44.32
C TRP A 243 -15.78 19.45 45.56
N ALA A 244 -15.25 19.08 46.71
CA ALA A 244 -15.43 19.79 47.97
C ALA A 244 -14.25 20.77 48.16
N SER A 245 -14.53 21.87 48.86
CA SER A 245 -13.45 22.71 49.38
C SER A 245 -12.76 21.97 50.55
N PRO A 246 -11.47 22.23 50.80
CA PRO A 246 -10.70 21.59 51.86
C PRO A 246 -11.00 22.19 53.24
N GLU A 247 -12.28 22.21 53.63
CA GLU A 247 -12.74 22.60 54.96
C GLU A 247 -13.72 21.58 55.53
N GLY A 248 -13.57 21.23 56.79
CA GLY A 248 -14.40 20.24 57.47
C GLY A 248 -13.88 18.81 57.32
N GLU A 249 -14.68 17.89 57.84
CA GLU A 249 -14.29 16.50 57.99
C GLU A 249 -14.17 15.79 56.62
N GLU A 250 -13.06 15.09 56.40
CA GLU A 250 -12.71 14.54 55.09
C GLU A 250 -13.78 13.57 54.57
N THR A 251 -14.32 12.68 55.41
CA THR A 251 -15.31 11.71 54.94
C THR A 251 -16.62 12.39 54.53
N PHE A 252 -17.01 13.46 55.25
CA PHE A 252 -18.08 14.34 54.82
C PHE A 252 -17.78 15.00 53.46
N ASN A 253 -16.58 15.51 53.24
CA ASN A 253 -16.17 16.16 51.98
C ASN A 253 -16.12 15.22 50.79
N ILE A 254 -15.67 13.97 50.99
CA ILE A 254 -15.77 12.91 49.98
C ILE A 254 -17.24 12.70 49.58
N GLY A 255 -18.13 12.51 50.55
CA GLY A 255 -19.57 12.35 50.31
C GLY A 255 -20.22 13.58 49.67
N LEU A 256 -19.77 14.78 50.04
CA LEU A 256 -20.27 16.04 49.48
C LEU A 256 -19.87 16.20 48.01
N SER A 257 -18.62 15.90 47.67
CA SER A 257 -18.13 15.94 46.28
C SER A 257 -18.94 14.99 45.38
N LYS A 258 -19.30 13.81 45.89
CA LYS A 258 -20.16 12.84 45.19
C LYS A 258 -21.56 13.40 44.91
N ARG A 259 -22.23 13.97 45.92
CA ARG A 259 -23.57 14.57 45.74
C ARG A 259 -23.55 15.78 44.79
N ARG A 260 -22.46 16.54 44.78
CA ARG A 260 -22.24 17.63 43.81
C ARG A 260 -22.07 17.10 42.39
N ALA A 261 -21.33 16.01 42.21
CA ALA A 261 -21.19 15.35 40.91
C ALA A 261 -22.56 14.87 40.40
N GLU A 262 -23.35 14.21 41.25
CA GLU A 262 -24.72 13.76 40.93
C GLU A 262 -25.63 14.93 40.54
N THR A 263 -25.59 16.02 41.29
CA THR A 263 -26.36 17.24 40.98
C THR A 263 -25.93 17.85 39.64
N THR A 264 -24.63 17.85 39.34
CA THR A 264 -24.09 18.38 38.09
C THR A 264 -24.46 17.49 36.90
N VAL A 265 -24.44 16.16 37.05
CA VAL A 265 -24.93 15.22 36.03
C VAL A 265 -26.42 15.45 35.74
N ALA A 266 -27.25 15.60 36.77
CA ALA A 266 -28.68 15.88 36.59
C ALA A 266 -28.91 17.21 35.85
N LEU A 267 -28.09 18.22 36.13
CA LEU A 267 -28.13 19.49 35.42
C LEU A 267 -27.77 19.31 33.92
N VAL A 268 -26.71 18.56 33.61
CA VAL A 268 -26.29 18.31 32.23
C VAL A 268 -27.32 17.48 31.47
N ASP A 269 -27.89 16.45 32.08
CA ASP A 269 -28.94 15.64 31.47
C ASP A 269 -30.19 16.47 31.11
N LYS A 270 -30.56 17.39 32.02
CA LYS A 270 -31.59 18.38 31.77
C LYS A 270 -31.21 19.31 30.62
N MET A 271 -29.98 19.84 30.60
CA MET A 271 -29.49 20.70 29.51
C MET A 271 -29.60 20.01 28.15
N LEU A 272 -29.12 18.77 28.04
CA LEU A 272 -29.18 17.97 26.80
C LEU A 272 -30.62 17.79 26.35
N THR A 273 -31.51 17.40 27.27
CA THR A 273 -32.92 17.17 26.97
C THR A 273 -33.59 18.45 26.46
N GLU A 274 -33.34 19.59 27.08
CA GLU A 274 -33.86 20.89 26.66
C GLU A 274 -33.29 21.31 25.30
N ALA A 275 -31.96 21.23 25.12
CA ALA A 275 -31.29 21.62 23.88
C ALA A 275 -31.75 20.77 22.69
N LEU A 276 -31.80 19.45 22.84
CA LEU A 276 -32.23 18.53 21.78
C LEU A 276 -33.71 18.71 21.43
N THR A 277 -34.55 19.04 22.43
CA THR A 277 -35.96 19.37 22.19
C THR A 277 -36.10 20.68 21.40
N GLU A 278 -35.31 21.70 21.73
CA GLU A 278 -35.28 22.98 20.98
C GLU A 278 -34.77 22.78 19.56
N ARG A 279 -33.69 22.02 19.39
CA ARG A 279 -33.15 21.64 18.08
C ARG A 279 -34.17 20.91 17.21
N ALA A 280 -34.83 19.89 17.75
CA ALA A 280 -35.85 19.14 17.02
C ALA A 280 -36.99 20.04 16.50
N LYS A 281 -37.39 21.06 17.28
CA LYS A 281 -38.37 22.05 16.85
C LYS A 281 -37.83 22.95 15.72
N ALA A 282 -36.58 23.40 15.82
CA ALA A 282 -35.93 24.20 14.78
C ALA A 282 -35.77 23.42 13.47
N GLU A 283 -35.52 22.11 13.56
CA GLU A 283 -35.44 21.17 12.43
C GLU A 283 -36.83 20.72 11.92
N ASN A 284 -37.93 21.28 12.44
CA ASN A 284 -39.32 20.96 12.06
C ASN A 284 -39.72 19.47 12.26
N ILE A 285 -39.12 18.78 13.22
CA ILE A 285 -39.52 17.42 13.61
C ILE A 285 -40.95 17.45 14.17
N LYS A 286 -41.80 16.51 13.74
CA LYS A 286 -43.19 16.41 14.20
C LYS A 286 -43.23 16.22 15.71
N LYS A 287 -44.18 16.88 16.39
CA LYS A 287 -44.33 16.84 17.86
C LYS A 287 -44.38 15.42 18.44
N ALA A 288 -44.98 14.46 17.74
CA ALA A 288 -45.07 13.06 18.15
C ALA A 288 -43.70 12.34 18.14
N ASP A 289 -42.77 12.80 17.30
CA ASP A 289 -41.47 12.15 17.06
C ASP A 289 -40.31 12.79 17.85
N ILE A 290 -40.52 13.97 18.47
CA ILE A 290 -39.49 14.70 19.23
C ILE A 290 -38.88 13.82 20.32
N LYS A 291 -39.69 13.07 21.08
CA LYS A 291 -39.17 12.21 22.14
C LYS A 291 -38.21 11.15 21.58
N LYS A 292 -38.59 10.50 20.48
CA LYS A 292 -37.74 9.50 19.81
C LYS A 292 -36.44 10.13 19.31
N TYR A 293 -36.50 11.33 18.74
CA TYR A 293 -35.31 12.07 18.31
C TYR A 293 -34.36 12.33 19.48
N VAL A 294 -34.87 12.85 20.61
CA VAL A 294 -34.06 13.13 21.80
C VAL A 294 -33.45 11.85 22.37
N ASP A 295 -34.23 10.78 22.48
CA ASP A 295 -33.76 9.50 23.02
C ASP A 295 -32.65 8.90 22.15
N LEU A 296 -32.78 8.94 20.82
CA LEU A 296 -31.74 8.48 19.88
C LEU A 296 -30.48 9.34 19.97
N ALA A 297 -30.64 10.67 19.94
CA ALA A 297 -29.53 11.60 20.02
C ALA A 297 -28.70 11.44 21.32
N LYS A 298 -29.35 11.10 22.44
CA LYS A 298 -28.67 10.85 23.72
C LYS A 298 -27.93 9.52 23.78
N GLN A 299 -28.30 8.52 22.96
CA GLN A 299 -27.61 7.21 22.97
C GLN A 299 -26.14 7.34 22.57
N ASP A 300 -25.83 8.29 21.70
CA ASP A 300 -24.47 8.53 21.20
C ASP A 300 -23.64 9.44 22.14
N VAL A 301 -24.21 9.89 23.27
CA VAL A 301 -23.55 10.77 24.23
C VAL A 301 -23.10 10.00 25.47
N VAL A 302 -21.79 9.98 25.72
CA VAL A 302 -21.21 9.36 26.91
C VAL A 302 -20.96 10.41 27.99
N ILE A 303 -21.66 10.29 29.12
CA ILE A 303 -21.44 11.14 30.31
C ILE A 303 -20.56 10.40 31.31
N THR A 304 -19.35 10.93 31.56
CA THR A 304 -18.42 10.43 32.57
C THR A 304 -18.44 11.37 33.77
N SER A 305 -18.68 10.84 34.97
CA SER A 305 -18.75 11.63 36.21
C SER A 305 -17.72 11.17 37.23
N ASN A 306 -16.99 12.12 37.82
CA ASN A 306 -15.97 11.86 38.83
C ASN A 306 -16.17 12.74 40.06
N ALA A 307 -16.35 12.12 41.22
CA ALA A 307 -16.24 12.77 42.51
C ALA A 307 -14.77 12.84 42.92
N LYS A 308 -14.21 14.05 42.98
CA LYS A 308 -12.76 14.25 43.16
C LYS A 308 -12.35 14.55 44.61
N GLY A 309 -13.30 14.59 45.54
CA GLY A 309 -13.02 14.94 46.94
C GLY A 309 -12.53 16.39 47.07
N GLU A 310 -11.53 16.62 47.92
CA GLU A 310 -10.94 17.94 48.17
C GLU A 310 -9.87 18.30 47.13
N ASP A 311 -9.90 19.54 46.65
CA ASP A 311 -8.98 20.03 45.61
C ASP A 311 -7.76 20.76 46.21
N TRP A 312 -6.90 20.01 46.92
CA TRP A 312 -5.70 20.58 47.57
C TRP A 312 -4.68 21.15 46.58
N GLU A 313 -4.57 20.56 45.38
CA GLU A 313 -3.66 21.04 44.34
C GLU A 313 -4.09 22.41 43.83
N ASN A 314 -5.38 22.57 43.50
CA ASN A 314 -5.89 23.87 43.06
C ASN A 314 -5.92 24.89 44.22
N PHE A 315 -6.15 24.45 45.46
CA PHE A 315 -6.03 25.32 46.64
C PHE A 315 -4.64 25.97 46.71
N ILE A 316 -3.57 25.18 46.58
CA ILE A 316 -2.18 25.71 46.55
C ILE A 316 -2.03 26.72 45.42
N ARG A 317 -2.47 26.38 44.21
CA ARG A 317 -2.37 27.27 43.03
C ARG A 317 -3.09 28.61 43.24
N LEU A 318 -4.28 28.59 43.81
CA LEU A 318 -5.07 29.80 44.09
C LEU A 318 -4.42 30.65 45.19
N VAL A 319 -3.90 30.01 46.25
CA VAL A 319 -3.16 30.70 47.32
C VAL A 319 -1.87 31.34 46.77
N GLU A 320 -1.12 30.63 45.92
CA GLU A 320 0.08 31.15 45.25
C GLU A 320 -0.22 32.41 44.43
N GLY A 321 -1.33 32.39 43.68
CA GLY A 321 -1.81 33.51 42.85
C GLY A 321 -2.49 34.65 43.61
N SER A 322 -2.77 34.48 44.90
CA SER A 322 -3.51 35.47 45.71
C SER A 322 -2.63 36.61 46.27
N SER A 323 -3.30 37.62 46.82
CA SER A 323 -2.71 38.73 47.59
C SER A 323 -2.62 38.48 49.11
N LEU A 324 -2.77 37.23 49.56
CA LEU A 324 -2.68 36.87 50.98
C LEU A 324 -1.29 37.18 51.55
N LYS A 325 -1.25 37.84 52.73
CA LYS A 325 0.02 38.27 53.37
C LYS A 325 0.96 37.12 53.69
N GLU A 326 0.43 35.98 54.16
CA GLU A 326 1.20 34.82 54.60
C GLU A 326 1.01 33.60 53.69
N LYS A 327 0.81 33.80 52.38
CA LYS A 327 0.56 32.70 51.44
C LYS A 327 1.61 31.60 51.47
N ASN A 328 2.89 31.94 51.62
CA ASN A 328 3.97 30.96 51.71
C ASN A 328 3.86 30.07 52.95
N THR A 329 3.44 30.63 54.09
CA THR A 329 3.19 29.87 55.32
C THR A 329 2.07 28.86 55.11
N VAL A 330 0.96 29.29 54.50
CA VAL A 330 -0.18 28.43 54.17
C VAL A 330 0.25 27.28 53.24
N ILE A 331 0.97 27.58 52.16
CA ILE A 331 1.47 26.57 51.21
C ILE A 331 2.41 25.58 51.90
N ASN A 332 3.31 26.07 52.76
CA ASN A 332 4.23 25.23 53.50
C ASN A 332 3.48 24.28 54.44
N VAL A 333 2.47 24.75 55.17
CA VAL A 333 1.62 23.91 56.02
C VAL A 333 0.94 22.80 55.21
N VAL A 334 0.39 23.12 54.03
CA VAL A 334 -0.24 22.11 53.16
C VAL A 334 0.77 21.06 52.70
N LYS A 335 1.97 21.50 52.28
CA LYS A 335 3.02 20.61 51.75
C LYS A 335 3.72 19.78 52.84
N SER A 336 3.93 20.34 54.03
CA SER A 336 4.70 19.70 55.11
C SER A 336 3.85 18.82 56.03
N GLN A 337 2.53 19.01 56.06
CA GLN A 337 1.66 18.28 56.96
C GLN A 337 0.90 17.16 56.22
N PRO A 338 1.30 15.88 56.36
CA PRO A 338 0.60 14.77 55.72
C PRO A 338 -0.75 14.45 56.37
N ASP A 339 -0.90 14.73 57.67
CA ASP A 339 -2.16 14.55 58.40
C ASP A 339 -3.16 15.66 58.05
N LYS A 340 -4.31 15.27 57.47
CA LYS A 340 -5.28 16.22 56.90
C LYS A 340 -6.00 17.04 57.97
N VAL A 341 -6.35 16.41 59.10
CA VAL A 341 -7.04 17.09 60.21
C VAL A 341 -6.11 18.13 60.84
N ARG A 342 -4.85 17.76 61.08
CA ARG A 342 -3.85 18.66 61.62
C ARG A 342 -3.52 19.78 60.62
N ARG A 343 -3.44 19.48 59.33
CA ARG A 343 -3.24 20.49 58.28
C ARG A 343 -4.33 21.54 58.30
N GLU A 344 -5.60 21.13 58.34
CA GLU A 344 -6.72 22.06 58.41
C GLU A 344 -6.66 22.90 59.70
N GLN A 345 -6.37 22.28 60.85
CA GLN A 345 -6.25 23.00 62.12
C GLN A 345 -5.15 24.06 62.09
N GLU A 346 -3.97 23.75 61.54
CA GLU A 346 -2.86 24.70 61.43
C GLU A 346 -3.24 25.89 60.52
N ILE A 347 -3.97 25.64 59.42
CA ILE A 347 -4.48 26.70 58.54
C ILE A 347 -5.54 27.56 59.26
N ARG A 348 -6.43 26.94 60.04
CA ARG A 348 -7.46 27.64 60.86
C ARG A 348 -6.87 28.48 61.99
N ASN A 349 -5.73 28.06 62.55
CA ASN A 349 -5.02 28.81 63.59
C ASN A 349 -4.49 30.16 63.08
N MET A 350 -4.34 30.34 61.76
CA MET A 350 -3.95 31.61 61.13
C MET A 350 -5.16 32.53 60.93
N SER A 351 -5.89 32.87 62.01
CA SER A 351 -7.27 33.40 61.95
C SER A 351 -7.51 34.55 60.96
N VAL A 352 -6.58 35.51 60.84
CA VAL A 352 -6.71 36.65 59.90
C VAL A 352 -6.57 36.19 58.44
N VAL A 353 -5.61 35.31 58.16
CA VAL A 353 -5.36 34.77 56.82
C VAL A 353 -6.47 33.78 56.46
N PHE A 354 -6.92 32.98 57.42
CA PHE A 354 -8.02 32.03 57.24
C PHE A 354 -9.31 32.73 56.83
N ALA A 355 -9.66 33.86 57.45
CA ALA A 355 -10.84 34.64 57.06
C ALA A 355 -10.78 35.08 55.59
N GLN A 356 -9.60 35.50 55.11
CA GLN A 356 -9.41 35.85 53.70
C GLN A 356 -9.49 34.63 52.78
N ILE A 357 -8.91 33.48 53.19
CA ILE A 357 -9.01 32.22 52.45
C ILE A 357 -10.48 31.78 52.33
N GLU A 358 -11.25 31.89 53.40
CA GLU A 358 -12.67 31.53 53.45
C GLU A 358 -13.55 32.41 52.56
N GLU A 359 -13.20 33.70 52.43
CA GLU A 359 -13.95 34.64 51.59
C GLU A 359 -13.55 34.57 50.11
N GLU A 360 -12.27 34.41 49.80
CA GLU A 360 -11.73 34.61 48.44
C GLU A 360 -11.40 33.28 47.73
N ILE A 361 -10.91 32.26 48.45
CA ILE A 361 -10.34 31.05 47.86
C ILE A 361 -11.33 29.88 47.93
N LEU A 362 -11.76 29.51 49.13
CA LEU A 362 -12.60 28.34 49.37
C LEU A 362 -13.89 28.32 48.54
N PRO A 363 -14.60 29.44 48.32
CA PRO A 363 -15.81 29.45 47.51
C PRO A 363 -15.57 28.95 46.08
N THR A 364 -14.42 29.26 45.47
CA THR A 364 -14.08 28.84 44.10
C THR A 364 -13.76 27.35 43.99
N LEU A 365 -13.39 26.71 45.10
CA LEU A 365 -13.12 25.27 45.15
C LEU A 365 -14.39 24.44 45.30
N ARG A 366 -15.50 25.05 45.73
CA ARG A 366 -16.81 24.40 45.86
C ARG A 366 -17.49 24.30 44.48
N ARG A 367 -16.96 23.49 43.56
CA ARG A 367 -17.40 23.53 42.16
C ARG A 367 -17.72 22.16 41.54
N GLY A 368 -18.53 22.21 40.49
CA GLY A 368 -18.70 21.17 39.49
C GLY A 368 -18.24 21.70 38.14
N GLU A 369 -17.25 21.07 37.53
CA GLU A 369 -16.78 21.34 36.17
C GLU A 369 -17.59 20.50 35.18
N ILE A 370 -18.04 21.14 34.10
CA ILE A 370 -18.69 20.51 32.96
C ILE A 370 -17.79 20.78 31.75
N ALA A 371 -17.35 19.72 31.07
CA ALA A 371 -16.58 19.81 29.83
C ALA A 371 -17.27 18.99 28.73
N PHE A 372 -17.66 19.66 27.65
CA PHE A 372 -18.20 19.03 26.46
C PHE A 372 -17.07 18.79 25.47
N ASN A 373 -16.95 17.55 25.04
CA ASN A 373 -16.08 17.15 23.95
C ASN A 373 -16.97 16.74 22.76
N PHE A 374 -16.99 17.59 21.74
CA PHE A 374 -17.73 17.34 20.50
C PHE A 374 -17.03 16.33 19.60
N SER A 375 -15.73 16.13 19.79
CA SER A 375 -14.85 15.25 19.01
C SER A 375 -14.87 13.77 19.45
N GLY A 376 -15.56 13.43 20.56
CA GLY A 376 -15.67 12.05 21.09
C GLY A 376 -14.36 11.50 21.69
N VAL A 377 -14.41 10.30 22.32
CA VAL A 377 -13.17 9.56 22.61
C VAL A 377 -12.63 9.10 21.28
N GLN A 378 -11.46 9.62 20.92
CA GLN A 378 -10.69 8.99 19.87
C GLN A 378 -10.07 7.72 20.43
N LYS A 379 -10.45 6.59 19.84
CA LYS A 379 -9.72 5.35 20.01
C LYS A 379 -8.29 5.62 19.56
N THR A 380 -7.30 5.21 20.35
CA THR A 380 -5.90 5.27 19.94
C THR A 380 -5.68 4.42 18.68
N GLU A 381 -4.63 4.69 17.92
CA GLU A 381 -4.25 3.85 16.76
C GLU A 381 -4.19 2.36 17.12
N GLN A 382 -3.69 2.04 18.32
CA GLN A 382 -3.59 0.67 18.84
C GLN A 382 -4.97 0.05 19.10
N GLU A 383 -5.90 0.83 19.66
CA GLU A 383 -7.27 0.40 19.89
C GLU A 383 -8.03 0.21 18.57
N ILE A 384 -7.86 1.13 17.62
CA ILE A 384 -8.44 1.04 16.26
C ILE A 384 -7.91 -0.21 15.56
N ALA A 385 -6.59 -0.41 15.50
CA ALA A 385 -5.97 -1.56 14.84
C ALA A 385 -6.43 -2.89 15.47
N LYS A 386 -6.53 -2.95 16.80
CA LYS A 386 -7.03 -4.14 17.50
C LYS A 386 -8.51 -4.41 17.20
N MET A 387 -9.36 -3.39 17.29
CA MET A 387 -10.80 -3.52 17.06
C MET A 387 -11.13 -3.87 15.62
N ALA A 388 -10.37 -3.38 14.63
CA ALA A 388 -10.60 -3.71 13.23
C ALA A 388 -10.50 -5.21 12.92
N ILE A 389 -9.76 -5.96 13.75
CA ILE A 389 -9.66 -7.42 13.64
C ILE A 389 -10.65 -8.12 14.58
N SER A 390 -10.79 -7.67 15.83
CA SER A 390 -11.57 -8.41 16.83
C SER A 390 -13.05 -8.04 16.87
N ASN A 391 -13.40 -6.79 16.57
CA ASN A 391 -14.76 -6.27 16.66
C ASN A 391 -14.96 -5.05 15.72
N PRO A 392 -14.90 -5.25 14.40
CA PRO A 392 -14.97 -4.16 13.42
C PRO A 392 -16.31 -3.41 13.46
N ASP A 393 -17.37 -4.02 14.01
CA ASP A 393 -18.70 -3.42 14.14
C ASP A 393 -18.73 -2.17 15.04
N ASN A 394 -17.74 -2.00 15.90
CA ASN A 394 -17.62 -0.86 16.80
C ASN A 394 -16.81 0.32 16.23
N LEU A 395 -16.33 0.20 14.99
CA LEU A 395 -15.57 1.25 14.31
C LEU A 395 -16.47 2.05 13.36
N THR A 396 -16.16 3.32 13.14
CA THR A 396 -16.77 4.10 12.05
C THR A 396 -16.16 3.73 10.70
N PHE A 397 -16.75 4.21 9.59
CA PHE A 397 -16.17 4.01 8.26
C PHE A 397 -14.74 4.55 8.18
N ASP A 398 -14.52 5.81 8.57
CA ASP A 398 -13.18 6.43 8.56
C ASP A 398 -12.19 5.70 9.48
N GLU A 399 -12.63 5.22 10.65
CA GLU A 399 -11.80 4.41 11.54
C GLU A 399 -11.41 3.07 10.92
N LEU A 400 -12.30 2.38 10.19
CA LEU A 400 -11.97 1.15 9.46
C LEU A 400 -11.01 1.43 8.30
N MET A 401 -11.28 2.47 7.51
CA MET A 401 -10.44 2.86 6.40
C MET A 401 -9.03 3.24 6.88
N TYR A 402 -8.93 3.89 8.04
CA TYR A 402 -7.68 4.21 8.71
C TYR A 402 -7.02 2.97 9.30
N ALA A 403 -7.76 2.08 9.96
CA ALA A 403 -7.21 0.82 10.50
C ALA A 403 -6.49 -0.01 9.41
N ALA A 404 -7.03 -0.01 8.20
CA ALA A 404 -6.41 -0.69 7.07
C ALA A 404 -5.05 -0.07 6.66
N THR A 405 -4.81 1.23 6.92
CA THR A 405 -3.50 1.87 6.65
C THR A 405 -2.44 1.48 7.69
N LEU A 406 -2.86 1.14 8.92
CA LEU A 406 -1.98 0.77 10.03
C LEU A 406 -1.35 -0.63 9.90
N THR A 407 -1.80 -1.45 8.95
CA THR A 407 -1.26 -2.79 8.70
C THR A 407 -0.57 -2.90 7.35
N HIS A 408 0.54 -3.65 7.30
CA HIS A 408 1.24 -4.00 6.05
C HIS A 408 0.82 -5.36 5.47
N ASN A 409 0.02 -6.14 6.20
CA ASN A 409 -0.48 -7.43 5.72
C ASN A 409 -1.71 -7.23 4.83
N TYR A 410 -1.59 -7.57 3.55
CA TYR A 410 -2.67 -7.39 2.56
C TYR A 410 -3.91 -8.24 2.83
N ALA A 411 -3.78 -9.44 3.42
CA ALA A 411 -4.94 -10.25 3.80
C ALA A 411 -5.73 -9.56 4.93
N ASN A 412 -5.05 -8.98 5.92
CA ASN A 412 -5.70 -8.19 6.96
C ASN A 412 -6.32 -6.91 6.39
N LYS A 413 -5.63 -6.21 5.46
CA LYS A 413 -6.21 -5.05 4.75
C LYS A 413 -7.52 -5.43 4.07
N LEU A 414 -7.53 -6.55 3.36
CA LEU A 414 -8.73 -7.02 2.65
C LEU A 414 -9.86 -7.30 3.64
N GLN A 415 -9.57 -7.99 4.75
CA GLN A 415 -10.58 -8.26 5.78
C GLN A 415 -11.20 -6.97 6.33
N ILE A 416 -10.38 -5.96 6.61
CA ILE A 416 -10.85 -4.67 7.15
C ILE A 416 -11.68 -3.90 6.11
N TYR A 417 -11.23 -3.81 4.86
CA TYR A 417 -12.00 -3.16 3.80
C TYR A 417 -13.30 -3.90 3.48
N THR A 418 -13.30 -5.24 3.48
CA THR A 418 -14.54 -6.02 3.33
C THR A 418 -15.52 -5.70 4.45
N ALA A 419 -15.09 -5.65 5.71
CA ALA A 419 -15.95 -5.23 6.82
C ALA A 419 -16.51 -3.81 6.63
N ALA A 420 -15.73 -2.89 6.04
CA ALA A 420 -16.22 -1.57 5.67
C ALA A 420 -17.30 -1.65 4.58
N THR A 421 -17.15 -2.50 3.56
CA THR A 421 -18.16 -2.69 2.50
C THR A 421 -19.46 -3.31 3.03
N GLU A 422 -19.38 -4.25 3.96
CA GLU A 422 -20.54 -4.92 4.55
C GLU A 422 -21.39 -3.96 5.40
N ARG A 423 -20.74 -3.05 6.13
CA ARG A 423 -21.39 -2.11 7.04
C ARG A 423 -21.76 -0.78 6.38
N PHE A 424 -20.97 -0.34 5.41
CA PHE A 424 -21.10 0.95 4.74
C PHE A 424 -21.19 0.76 3.22
N GLY A 425 -22.15 -0.06 2.79
CA GLY A 425 -22.27 -0.49 1.39
C GLY A 425 -22.50 0.64 0.37
N SER A 426 -22.86 1.85 0.80
CA SER A 426 -22.96 3.04 -0.06
C SER A 426 -21.63 3.77 -0.30
N GLU A 427 -20.58 3.45 0.46
CA GLU A 427 -19.29 4.16 0.40
C GLU A 427 -18.36 3.54 -0.64
N TRP A 428 -18.28 4.15 -1.84
CA TRP A 428 -17.47 3.65 -2.96
C TRP A 428 -16.01 3.39 -2.60
N ALA A 429 -15.44 4.18 -1.67
CA ALA A 429 -14.03 4.10 -1.30
C ALA A 429 -13.68 2.76 -0.63
N GLY A 430 -14.58 2.20 0.19
CA GLY A 430 -14.40 0.87 0.78
C GLY A 430 -14.35 -0.22 -0.28
N TRP A 431 -15.27 -0.15 -1.25
CA TRP A 431 -15.33 -1.07 -2.39
C TRP A 431 -14.10 -0.97 -3.29
N ASN A 432 -13.67 0.24 -3.63
CA ASN A 432 -12.45 0.47 -4.41
C ASN A 432 -11.22 -0.14 -3.75
N ASN A 433 -11.05 0.12 -2.44
CA ASN A 433 -9.88 -0.33 -1.70
C ASN A 433 -9.87 -1.85 -1.48
N ALA A 434 -11.04 -2.46 -1.21
CA ALA A 434 -11.18 -3.91 -1.17
C ALA A 434 -10.81 -4.54 -2.52
N GLY A 435 -11.29 -3.97 -3.63
CA GLY A 435 -10.98 -4.41 -4.98
C GLY A 435 -9.49 -4.33 -5.31
N ALA A 436 -8.86 -3.18 -5.05
CA ALA A 436 -7.43 -2.99 -5.27
C ALA A 436 -6.56 -3.99 -4.45
N VAL A 437 -6.91 -4.22 -3.18
CA VAL A 437 -6.19 -5.19 -2.34
C VAL A 437 -6.42 -6.63 -2.82
N ALA A 438 -7.64 -6.97 -3.24
CA ALA A 438 -7.95 -8.28 -3.82
C ALA A 438 -7.15 -8.52 -5.12
N LEU A 439 -7.01 -7.50 -5.97
CA LEU A 439 -6.17 -7.55 -7.18
C LEU A 439 -4.71 -7.88 -6.83
N TYR A 440 -4.14 -7.21 -5.83
CA TYR A 440 -2.78 -7.47 -5.36
C TYR A 440 -2.58 -8.91 -4.86
N LEU A 441 -3.59 -9.44 -4.17
CA LEU A 441 -3.63 -10.82 -3.70
C LEU A 441 -3.94 -11.84 -4.80
N ASN A 442 -4.07 -11.39 -6.06
CA ASN A 442 -4.42 -12.20 -7.22
C ASN A 442 -5.80 -12.90 -7.08
N GLN A 443 -6.73 -12.29 -6.33
CA GLN A 443 -8.12 -12.71 -6.18
C GLN A 443 -8.99 -12.00 -7.21
N LEU A 444 -8.80 -12.34 -8.48
CA LEU A 444 -9.30 -11.54 -9.61
C LEU A 444 -10.84 -11.45 -9.67
N ASP A 445 -11.56 -12.53 -9.32
CA ASP A 445 -13.03 -12.53 -9.32
C ASP A 445 -13.61 -11.63 -8.22
N ASP A 446 -13.04 -11.66 -7.02
CA ASP A 446 -13.44 -10.79 -5.91
C ASP A 446 -13.08 -9.33 -6.23
N SER A 447 -11.88 -9.09 -6.77
CA SER A 447 -11.45 -7.78 -7.24
C SER A 447 -12.45 -7.21 -8.24
N LYS A 448 -12.86 -8.00 -9.24
CA LYS A 448 -13.84 -7.58 -10.23
C LYS A 448 -15.17 -7.17 -9.59
N ARG A 449 -15.72 -8.02 -8.71
CA ARG A 449 -16.98 -7.73 -7.99
C ARG A 449 -16.88 -6.42 -7.20
N PHE A 450 -15.80 -6.22 -6.46
CA PHE A 450 -15.61 -5.02 -5.65
C PHE A 450 -15.47 -3.75 -6.50
N LEU A 451 -14.61 -3.78 -7.53
CA LEU A 451 -14.37 -2.61 -8.40
C LEU A 451 -15.59 -2.23 -9.25
N GLU A 452 -16.33 -3.20 -9.81
CA GLU A 452 -17.57 -2.92 -10.53
C GLU A 452 -18.65 -2.34 -9.61
N THR A 453 -18.69 -2.75 -8.34
CA THR A 453 -19.58 -2.14 -7.35
C THR A 453 -19.16 -0.72 -7.03
N ALA A 454 -17.85 -0.48 -6.87
CA ALA A 454 -17.30 0.85 -6.65
C ALA A 454 -17.63 1.81 -7.80
N ASP A 455 -17.46 1.36 -9.05
CA ASP A 455 -17.77 2.15 -10.25
C ASP A 455 -19.27 2.46 -10.37
N LYS A 456 -20.16 1.52 -10.03
CA LYS A 456 -21.60 1.80 -9.96
C LYS A 456 -21.96 2.88 -8.94
N LEU A 457 -21.26 2.91 -7.81
CA LEU A 457 -21.49 3.89 -6.73
C LEU A 457 -20.85 5.25 -7.03
N SER A 458 -19.73 5.27 -7.77
CA SER A 458 -19.02 6.49 -8.17
C SER A 458 -18.50 6.37 -9.61
N PRO A 459 -19.37 6.52 -10.63
CA PRO A 459 -18.98 6.36 -12.02
C PRO A 459 -17.96 7.40 -12.46
N ASN A 460 -17.03 7.02 -13.35
CA ASN A 460 -15.95 7.88 -13.88
C ASN A 460 -14.96 8.39 -12.82
N ASN A 461 -14.87 7.73 -11.67
CA ASN A 461 -13.89 8.08 -10.64
C ASN A 461 -12.50 7.58 -11.04
N GLY A 462 -11.54 8.51 -11.20
CA GLY A 462 -10.19 8.17 -11.66
C GLY A 462 -9.44 7.15 -10.81
N MET A 463 -9.73 7.04 -9.50
CA MET A 463 -9.10 6.02 -8.65
C MET A 463 -9.64 4.62 -8.96
N ILE A 464 -10.95 4.53 -9.22
CA ILE A 464 -11.62 3.29 -9.58
C ILE A 464 -11.21 2.84 -10.99
N LEU A 465 -11.22 3.76 -11.96
CA LEU A 465 -10.81 3.48 -13.34
C LEU A 465 -9.36 2.99 -13.41
N ALA A 466 -8.45 3.58 -12.64
CA ALA A 466 -7.07 3.11 -12.55
C ALA A 466 -6.99 1.64 -12.12
N ASN A 467 -7.74 1.24 -11.08
CA ASN A 467 -7.76 -0.14 -10.63
C ASN A 467 -8.47 -1.09 -11.61
N LEU A 468 -9.51 -0.63 -12.31
CA LEU A 468 -10.17 -1.40 -13.38
C LEU A 468 -9.23 -1.64 -14.56
N SER A 469 -8.41 -0.65 -14.95
CA SER A 469 -7.37 -0.80 -15.97
C SER A 469 -6.37 -1.89 -15.58
N LEU A 470 -5.88 -1.86 -14.33
CA LEU A 470 -4.97 -2.89 -13.81
C LEU A 470 -5.60 -4.28 -13.76
N LEU A 471 -6.89 -4.37 -13.41
CA LEU A 471 -7.65 -5.63 -13.45
C LEU A 471 -7.77 -6.17 -14.88
N SER A 472 -8.07 -5.31 -15.87
CA SER A 472 -8.11 -5.70 -17.29
C SER A 472 -6.75 -6.21 -17.77
N LEU A 473 -5.66 -5.55 -17.39
CA LEU A 473 -4.30 -6.03 -17.66
C LEU A 473 -4.02 -7.39 -17.01
N ALA A 474 -4.49 -7.64 -15.79
CA ALA A 474 -4.38 -8.93 -15.13
C ALA A 474 -5.14 -10.04 -15.89
N PHE A 475 -6.26 -9.70 -16.53
CA PHE A 475 -6.98 -10.58 -17.46
C PHE A 475 -6.38 -10.66 -18.87
N LYS A 476 -5.28 -9.94 -19.13
CA LYS A 476 -4.63 -9.80 -20.44
C LYS A 476 -5.51 -9.12 -21.50
N ASP A 477 -6.49 -8.33 -21.07
CA ASP A 477 -7.36 -7.52 -21.93
C ASP A 477 -6.78 -6.10 -22.04
N VAL A 478 -5.83 -5.93 -22.97
CA VAL A 478 -5.13 -4.66 -23.17
C VAL A 478 -6.04 -3.61 -23.80
N GLU A 479 -7.01 -4.01 -24.62
CA GLU A 479 -7.95 -3.08 -25.25
C GLU A 479 -8.90 -2.47 -24.21
N ALA A 480 -9.46 -3.30 -23.30
CA ALA A 480 -10.27 -2.79 -22.21
C ALA A 480 -9.45 -1.94 -21.23
N ALA A 481 -8.19 -2.29 -20.99
CA ALA A 481 -7.30 -1.50 -20.12
C ALA A 481 -7.03 -0.09 -20.66
N ASP A 482 -6.92 0.08 -21.98
CA ASP A 482 -6.68 1.37 -22.67
C ASP A 482 -7.92 2.28 -22.68
N GLN A 483 -9.11 1.73 -22.47
CA GLN A 483 -10.37 2.49 -22.41
C GLN A 483 -10.64 3.15 -21.06
N TYR A 484 -10.02 2.64 -19.99
CA TYR A 484 -10.11 3.17 -18.63
C TYR A 484 -9.04 4.24 -18.39
#